data_AF-A0A7V9QP44-F1
#
_entry.id   AF-A0A7V9QP44-F1
#
_cell.length_a   1.000
_cell.length_b   1.000
_cell.length_c   1.000
_cell.angle_alpha   90.00
_cell.angle_beta   90.00
_cell.angle_gamma   90.00
#
_symmetry.space_group_name_H-M   'P 1'
#
loop_
_entity.id
_entity.type
_entity.pdbx_description
1 polymer ?
#
loop_
_entity_poly.entity_id
_entity_poly.type
_entity_poly.pdbx_seq_one_letter_code
_entity_poly.pdbx_strand_id
1 'polypeptide(L)'
;MSAPAYLTWRGDVANGINPYRPAVSDFGGVDKLNDAAYPPSPNEPSAEEWNQIVGQLAAFAQVLPAARIDVRFSAGVPSVFAVYSANSDLVVGDVTCTDTGTGIVTLSILASKLPDPRWGNAVPQATGNNTGLAFRNGAQSLRCEIRTAGTLADVNFLADWG
;
A
#
# COMPACT_ATOMS: atom_id res chain seq x y z
N MET A 1 2.22 0.12 -21.80
CA MET A 1 1.96 0.77 -20.50
C MET A 1 3.18 1.62 -20.17
N SER A 2 3.00 2.85 -19.69
CA SER A 2 4.11 3.66 -19.19
C SER A 2 4.71 2.97 -17.96
N ALA A 3 6.04 2.93 -17.85
CA ALA A 3 6.69 2.50 -16.62
C ALA A 3 6.22 3.39 -15.45
N PRO A 4 6.00 2.84 -14.25
CA PRO A 4 5.62 3.61 -13.08
C PRO A 4 6.75 4.61 -12.74
N ALA A 5 6.38 5.82 -12.35
CA ALA A 5 7.37 6.84 -11.96
C ALA A 5 8.19 6.45 -10.72
N TYR A 6 7.66 5.54 -9.89
CA TYR A 6 8.28 5.06 -8.66
C TYR A 6 7.91 3.59 -8.38
N LEU A 7 8.87 2.80 -7.89
CA LEU A 7 8.67 1.44 -7.40
C LEU A 7 8.83 1.44 -5.87
N THR A 8 7.76 1.73 -5.14
CA THR A 8 7.80 1.72 -3.67
C THR A 8 6.70 0.85 -3.07
N TRP A 9 7.12 0.06 -2.11
CA TRP A 9 6.30 -0.83 -1.29
C TRP A 9 5.50 -0.07 -0.25
N ARG A 10 6.15 0.92 0.37
CA ARG A 10 5.57 1.73 1.44
C ARG A 10 4.73 2.87 0.88
N GLY A 11 4.90 3.26 -0.37
CA GLY A 11 4.32 4.52 -0.85
C GLY A 11 4.98 5.73 -0.18
N ASP A 12 4.64 6.92 -0.65
CA ASP A 12 4.95 8.20 -0.03
C ASP A 12 3.89 9.21 -0.47
N VAL A 13 2.83 9.35 0.33
CA VAL A 13 1.67 10.17 -0.06
C VAL A 13 2.03 11.66 -0.06
N ALA A 14 3.08 12.10 0.66
CA ALA A 14 3.55 13.48 0.63
C ALA A 14 4.04 13.88 -0.77
N ASN A 15 4.58 12.90 -1.51
CA ASN A 15 5.00 13.04 -2.90
C ASN A 15 3.98 12.44 -3.90
N GLY A 16 2.77 12.08 -3.44
CA GLY A 16 1.71 11.50 -4.26
C GLY A 16 2.00 10.07 -4.75
N ILE A 17 2.92 9.37 -4.08
CA ILE A 17 3.39 8.04 -4.48
C ILE A 17 2.54 6.97 -3.79
N ASN A 18 1.84 6.17 -4.58
CA ASN A 18 1.02 5.06 -4.08
C ASN A 18 1.86 3.79 -3.86
N PRO A 19 1.46 2.91 -2.92
CA PRO A 19 1.96 1.55 -2.89
C PRO A 19 1.77 0.91 -4.27
N TYR A 20 2.85 0.39 -4.82
CA TYR A 20 2.87 -0.25 -6.13
C TYR A 20 3.30 -1.70 -5.99
N ARG A 21 2.72 -2.57 -6.82
CA ARG A 21 3.11 -3.98 -6.97
C ARG A 21 3.94 -4.11 -8.25
N PRO A 22 5.28 -4.13 -8.16
CA PRO A 22 6.13 -4.40 -9.31
C PRO A 22 5.82 -5.78 -9.88
N ALA A 23 5.60 -5.82 -11.18
CA ALA A 23 5.58 -7.02 -11.99
C ALA A 23 6.99 -7.30 -12.52
N VAL A 24 7.20 -8.53 -13.02
CA VAL A 24 8.46 -8.90 -13.68
C VAL A 24 8.81 -7.97 -14.84
N SER A 25 7.80 -7.38 -15.51
CA SER A 25 8.00 -6.41 -16.59
C SER A 25 8.66 -5.11 -16.13
N ASP A 26 8.48 -4.70 -14.87
CA ASP A 26 9.11 -3.49 -14.33
C ASP A 26 10.62 -3.65 -14.14
N PHE A 27 11.10 -4.90 -14.15
CA PHE A 27 12.52 -5.24 -14.09
C PHE A 27 13.10 -5.68 -15.44
N GLY A 28 12.33 -5.51 -16.53
CA GLY A 28 12.73 -5.93 -17.87
C GLY A 28 12.49 -7.41 -18.20
N GLY A 29 11.68 -8.12 -17.39
CA GLY A 29 11.26 -9.50 -17.64
C GLY A 29 12.15 -10.57 -17.00
N VAL A 30 11.74 -11.83 -17.18
CA VAL A 30 12.40 -13.04 -16.64
C VAL A 30 12.87 -14.01 -17.74
N ASP A 31 13.00 -13.51 -18.97
CA ASP A 31 13.42 -14.28 -20.14
C ASP A 31 14.80 -13.85 -20.63
N LYS A 32 15.69 -13.46 -19.70
CA LYS A 32 17.07 -13.14 -20.07
C LYS A 32 17.82 -14.41 -20.46
N LEU A 33 18.73 -14.27 -21.43
CA LEU A 33 19.65 -15.31 -21.88
C LEU A 33 21.09 -14.79 -21.75
N ASN A 34 22.01 -15.67 -21.36
CA ASN A 34 23.43 -15.35 -21.35
C ASN A 34 23.91 -15.15 -22.80
N ASP A 35 24.69 -14.10 -23.03
CA ASP A 35 25.33 -13.88 -24.32
C ASP A 35 26.48 -14.88 -24.51
N ALA A 36 26.50 -15.59 -25.64
CA ALA A 36 27.50 -16.61 -25.93
C ALA A 36 28.88 -16.02 -26.31
N ALA A 37 28.91 -14.78 -26.82
CA ALA A 37 30.13 -14.05 -27.18
C ALA A 37 30.68 -13.23 -26.02
N TYR A 38 29.81 -12.78 -25.11
CA TYR A 38 30.14 -12.00 -23.92
C TYR A 38 29.49 -12.62 -22.68
N PRO A 39 29.95 -13.80 -22.23
CA PRO A 39 29.37 -14.45 -21.07
C PRO A 39 29.58 -13.60 -19.81
N PRO A 40 28.67 -13.70 -18.82
CA PRO A 40 28.78 -12.97 -17.57
C PRO A 40 30.09 -13.29 -16.85
N SER A 41 30.76 -12.27 -16.33
CA SER A 41 31.96 -12.45 -15.52
C SER A 41 31.61 -13.03 -14.14
N PRO A 42 32.57 -13.60 -13.39
CA PRO A 42 32.28 -14.18 -12.06
C PRO A 42 31.70 -13.23 -11.01
N ASN A 43 31.74 -11.92 -11.27
CA ASN A 43 31.19 -10.89 -10.40
C ASN A 43 29.84 -10.35 -10.88
N GLU A 44 29.34 -10.87 -12.00
CA GLU A 44 28.06 -10.48 -12.60
C GLU A 44 27.10 -11.67 -12.52
N PRO A 45 25.83 -11.43 -12.18
CA PRO A 45 24.85 -12.49 -12.10
C PRO A 45 24.61 -13.10 -13.49
N SER A 46 24.47 -14.42 -13.56
CA SER A 46 24.02 -15.08 -14.78
C SER A 46 22.60 -14.64 -15.13
N ALA A 47 22.19 -14.86 -16.38
CA ALA A 47 20.82 -14.65 -16.81
C ALA A 47 19.83 -15.47 -15.98
N GLU A 48 20.16 -16.73 -15.63
CA GLU A 48 19.32 -17.53 -14.73
C GLU A 48 19.20 -16.90 -13.34
N GLU A 49 20.32 -16.47 -12.76
CA GLU A 49 20.34 -15.83 -11.44
C GLU A 49 19.53 -14.53 -11.45
N TRP A 50 19.63 -13.75 -12.52
CA TRP A 50 18.88 -12.51 -12.66
C TRP A 50 17.39 -12.75 -12.83
N ASN A 51 17.01 -13.72 -13.65
CA ASN A 51 15.60 -14.12 -13.82
C ASN A 51 15.02 -14.61 -12.47
N GLN A 52 15.80 -15.34 -11.68
CA GLN A 52 15.39 -15.79 -10.35
C GLN A 52 15.22 -14.62 -9.37
N ILE A 53 16.19 -13.69 -9.32
CA ILE A 53 16.12 -12.49 -8.45
C ILE A 53 14.89 -11.67 -8.79
N VAL A 54 14.66 -11.39 -10.07
CA VAL A 54 13.49 -10.62 -10.53
C VAL A 54 12.19 -11.33 -10.17
N GLY A 55 12.11 -12.65 -10.39
CA GLY A 55 10.94 -13.45 -10.01
C GLY A 55 10.67 -13.40 -8.51
N GLN A 56 11.71 -13.50 -7.68
CA GLN A 56 11.59 -13.42 -6.23
C GLN A 56 11.17 -12.04 -5.75
N LEU A 57 11.72 -10.95 -6.32
CA LEU A 57 11.32 -9.59 -5.98
C LEU A 57 9.85 -9.32 -6.36
N ALA A 58 9.44 -9.74 -7.56
CA ALA A 58 8.06 -9.62 -8.02
C ALA A 58 7.09 -10.53 -7.26
N ALA A 59 7.56 -11.61 -6.62
CA ALA A 59 6.76 -12.47 -5.74
C ALA A 59 6.68 -11.91 -4.30
N PHE A 60 7.80 -11.44 -3.76
CA PHE A 60 7.87 -10.77 -2.47
C PHE A 60 6.96 -9.54 -2.43
N ALA A 61 6.93 -8.80 -3.54
CA ALA A 61 5.98 -7.72 -3.79
C ALA A 61 4.52 -8.02 -3.44
N GLN A 62 4.09 -9.25 -3.72
CA GLN A 62 2.69 -9.64 -3.70
C GLN A 62 2.20 -9.95 -2.29
N VAL A 63 3.12 -10.24 -1.39
CA VAL A 63 2.83 -10.60 0.00
C VAL A 63 3.07 -9.43 0.97
N LEU A 64 3.48 -8.27 0.46
CA LEU A 64 3.68 -7.07 1.28
C LEU A 64 2.32 -6.46 1.68
N PRO A 65 2.06 -6.32 2.99
CA PRO A 65 0.74 -5.92 3.46
C PRO A 65 0.64 -4.41 3.62
N ALA A 66 0.77 -3.68 2.50
CA ALA A 66 0.70 -2.23 2.47
C ALA A 66 -0.52 -1.77 1.66
N ALA A 67 -1.33 -0.90 2.27
CA ALA A 67 -2.46 -0.27 1.59
C ALA A 67 -2.58 1.21 1.99
N ARG A 68 -2.87 2.04 0.99
CA ARG A 68 -3.34 3.41 1.14
C ARG A 68 -4.84 3.44 0.97
N ILE A 69 -5.53 4.06 1.92
CA ILE A 69 -6.98 4.20 1.94
C ILE A 69 -7.30 5.69 2.02
N ASP A 70 -8.01 6.19 1.00
CA ASP A 70 -8.42 7.58 0.91
C ASP A 70 -9.83 7.70 1.46
N VAL A 71 -10.01 8.54 2.48
CA VAL A 71 -11.29 8.79 3.14
C VAL A 71 -11.77 10.18 2.76
N ARG A 72 -12.96 10.24 2.17
CA ARG A 72 -13.63 11.47 1.81
C ARG A 72 -14.70 11.81 2.83
N PHE A 73 -14.72 13.06 3.28
CA PHE A 73 -15.75 13.62 4.12
C PHE A 73 -16.67 14.51 3.29
N SER A 74 -17.91 14.07 3.06
CA SER A 74 -18.88 14.82 2.26
C SER A 74 -20.18 14.98 3.03
N ALA A 75 -20.65 16.22 3.15
CA ALA A 75 -21.94 16.56 3.76
C ALA A 75 -22.18 15.94 5.16
N GLY A 76 -21.13 15.83 5.98
CA GLY A 76 -21.26 15.29 7.33
C GLY A 76 -20.97 13.79 7.47
N VAL A 77 -20.73 13.07 6.37
CA VAL A 77 -20.54 11.62 6.37
C VAL A 77 -19.18 11.24 5.78
N PRO A 78 -18.33 10.52 6.54
CA PRO A 78 -17.10 9.96 6.02
C PRO A 78 -17.36 8.68 5.20
N SER A 79 -16.61 8.53 4.11
CA SER A 79 -16.72 7.38 3.21
C SER A 79 -15.36 7.03 2.62
N VAL A 80 -15.14 5.74 2.31
CA VAL A 80 -13.94 5.30 1.59
C VAL A 80 -14.10 5.69 0.12
N PHE A 81 -13.17 6.50 -0.39
CA PHE A 81 -13.19 6.97 -1.78
C PHE A 81 -12.33 6.09 -2.69
N ALA A 82 -11.13 5.75 -2.23
CA ALA A 82 -10.20 4.92 -3.00
C ALA A 82 -9.37 4.03 -2.08
N VAL A 83 -8.95 2.88 -2.61
CA VAL A 83 -8.01 1.97 -1.97
C VAL A 83 -6.93 1.64 -2.99
N TYR A 84 -5.68 1.81 -2.60
CA TYR A 84 -4.50 1.42 -3.35
C TYR A 84 -3.71 0.44 -2.51
N SER A 85 -3.46 -0.75 -3.03
CA SER A 85 -2.79 -1.81 -2.28
C SER A 85 -1.79 -2.52 -3.17
N ALA A 86 -0.65 -2.91 -2.60
CA ALA A 86 0.29 -3.79 -3.28
C ALA A 86 -0.33 -5.19 -3.48
N ASN A 87 -1.24 -5.59 -2.60
CA ASN A 87 -2.11 -6.74 -2.82
C ASN A 87 -3.32 -6.35 -3.69
N SER A 88 -3.46 -6.96 -4.87
CA SER A 88 -4.53 -6.66 -5.84
C SER A 88 -5.93 -7.00 -5.36
N ASP A 89 -6.05 -7.80 -4.30
CA ASP A 89 -7.33 -8.39 -3.91
C ASP A 89 -8.12 -7.48 -2.97
N LEU A 90 -7.51 -6.42 -2.43
CA LEU A 90 -8.17 -5.44 -1.57
C LEU A 90 -8.85 -4.36 -2.42
N VAL A 91 -10.18 -4.28 -2.35
CA VAL A 91 -10.98 -3.26 -3.02
C VAL A 91 -11.75 -2.38 -2.03
N VAL A 92 -12.30 -1.26 -2.50
CA VAL A 92 -13.11 -0.34 -1.66
C VAL A 92 -14.24 -1.07 -0.91
N GLY A 93 -14.90 -2.04 -1.55
CA GLY A 93 -15.98 -2.81 -0.94
C GLY A 93 -15.56 -3.73 0.22
N ASP A 94 -14.25 -3.99 0.37
CA ASP A 94 -13.71 -4.77 1.50
C ASP A 94 -13.46 -3.89 2.74
N VAL A 95 -13.67 -2.57 2.63
CA VAL A 95 -13.42 -1.60 3.70
C VAL A 95 -14.72 -0.91 4.08
N THR A 96 -15.10 -1.05 5.35
CA THR A 96 -16.24 -0.35 5.93
C THR A 96 -15.78 0.82 6.76
N CYS A 97 -16.37 2.00 6.55
CA CYS A 97 -16.05 3.21 7.32
C CYS A 97 -17.18 3.50 8.31
N THR A 98 -16.86 3.47 9.60
CA THR A 98 -17.78 3.76 10.69
C THR A 98 -17.38 5.07 11.34
N ASP A 99 -18.26 6.06 11.32
CA ASP A 99 -18.08 7.30 12.07
C ASP A 99 -18.40 7.07 13.55
N THR A 100 -17.48 7.48 14.44
CA THR A 100 -17.67 7.39 15.90
C THR A 100 -18.20 8.69 16.51
N GLY A 101 -18.47 9.69 15.66
CA GLY A 101 -18.78 11.05 16.07
C GLY A 101 -17.50 11.78 16.44
N THR A 102 -17.43 13.07 16.13
CA THR A 102 -16.26 13.96 16.32
C THR A 102 -15.15 13.89 15.26
N GLY A 103 -15.35 13.26 14.10
CA GLY A 103 -14.31 13.22 13.06
C GLY A 103 -13.22 12.18 13.33
N ILE A 104 -13.55 11.19 14.16
CA ILE A 104 -12.80 9.97 14.32
C ILE A 104 -13.59 8.88 13.59
N VAL A 105 -12.95 8.24 12.63
CA VAL A 105 -13.51 7.14 11.85
C VAL A 105 -12.78 5.85 12.16
N THR A 106 -13.51 4.75 12.11
CA THR A 106 -12.94 3.40 12.15
C THR A 106 -13.15 2.75 10.79
N LEU A 107 -12.05 2.45 10.12
CA LEU A 107 -12.04 1.67 8.88
C LEU A 107 -11.87 0.21 9.26
N SER A 108 -12.89 -0.62 9.06
CA SER A 108 -12.78 -2.07 9.26
C SER A 108 -12.56 -2.77 7.92
N ILE A 109 -11.49 -3.56 7.85
CA ILE A 109 -11.05 -4.30 6.67
C ILE A 109 -11.40 -5.78 6.87
N LEU A 110 -11.89 -6.40 5.80
CA LEU A 110 -12.16 -7.84 5.79
C LEU A 110 -10.89 -8.63 6.11
N ALA A 111 -10.94 -9.48 7.14
CA ALA A 111 -9.77 -10.15 7.72
C ALA A 111 -9.01 -11.09 6.76
N SER A 112 -9.60 -11.47 5.63
CA SER A 112 -8.93 -12.30 4.61
C SER A 112 -8.07 -11.49 3.63
N LYS A 113 -8.12 -10.16 3.66
CA LYS A 113 -7.51 -9.30 2.64
C LYS A 113 -6.13 -8.78 3.00
N LEU A 114 -5.89 -8.54 4.29
CA LEU A 114 -4.60 -8.15 4.84
C LEU A 114 -4.26 -9.08 6.01
N PRO A 115 -2.98 -9.21 6.40
CA PRO A 115 -2.62 -9.85 7.66
C PRO A 115 -3.03 -8.97 8.86
N ASP A 116 -3.02 -9.55 10.05
CA ASP A 116 -3.31 -8.80 11.28
C ASP A 116 -2.31 -7.65 11.46
N PRO A 117 -2.78 -6.43 11.78
CA PRO A 117 -1.89 -5.29 11.93
C PRO A 117 -0.95 -5.52 13.10
N ARG A 118 0.32 -5.17 12.91
CA ARG A 118 1.16 -4.82 14.07
C ARG A 118 0.56 -3.58 14.72
N TRP A 119 0.20 -3.73 15.99
CA TRP A 119 -0.48 -2.69 16.76
C TRP A 119 0.34 -1.39 16.71
N GLY A 120 -0.29 -0.29 16.30
CA GLY A 120 0.32 1.03 16.37
C GLY A 120 0.85 1.62 15.06
N ASN A 121 0.90 0.87 13.96
CA ASN A 121 1.58 1.33 12.74
C ASN A 121 0.59 1.69 11.61
N ALA A 122 -0.08 2.83 11.75
CA ALA A 122 -0.74 3.49 10.62
C ALA A 122 -0.20 4.91 10.52
N VAL A 123 0.21 5.33 9.32
CA VAL A 123 0.76 6.65 9.07
C VAL A 123 -0.34 7.50 8.41
N PRO A 124 -1.04 8.35 9.18
CA PRO A 124 -2.00 9.27 8.61
C PRO A 124 -1.26 10.33 7.78
N GLN A 125 -1.77 10.64 6.58
CA GLN A 125 -1.20 11.69 5.73
C GLN A 125 -2.31 12.62 5.22
N ALA A 126 -2.38 13.81 5.81
CA ALA A 126 -3.14 14.95 5.32
C ALA A 126 -2.29 16.22 5.44
N THR A 127 -2.81 17.35 4.96
CA THR A 127 -2.20 18.68 5.14
C THR A 127 -2.31 19.13 6.60
N GLY A 128 -1.79 18.37 7.57
CA GLY A 128 -1.87 18.66 9.00
C GLY A 128 -1.58 17.45 9.89
N ASN A 129 -1.56 17.68 11.21
CA ASN A 129 -1.33 16.65 12.23
C ASN A 129 -2.59 15.80 12.42
N ASN A 130 -2.72 14.73 11.64
CA ASN A 130 -3.76 13.73 11.81
C ASN A 130 -3.22 12.54 12.61
N THR A 131 -4.11 11.77 13.24
CA THR A 131 -3.75 10.55 13.95
C THR A 131 -4.32 9.32 13.24
N GLY A 132 -3.53 8.25 13.22
CA GLY A 132 -3.87 6.97 12.61
C GLY A 132 -3.35 5.86 13.52
N LEU A 133 -4.16 4.84 13.75
CA LEU A 133 -3.78 3.68 14.57
C LEU A 133 -4.32 2.40 13.94
N ALA A 134 -3.44 1.46 13.62
CA ALA A 134 -3.83 0.10 13.24
C ALA A 134 -4.02 -0.79 14.47
N PHE A 135 -5.13 -1.53 14.52
CA PHE A 135 -5.51 -2.41 15.63
C PHE A 135 -6.46 -3.53 15.16
N ARG A 136 -6.75 -4.49 16.05
CA ARG A 136 -7.75 -5.55 15.82
C ARG A 136 -8.90 -5.43 16.81
N ASN A 137 -10.14 -5.39 16.33
CA ASN A 137 -11.35 -5.42 17.14
C ASN A 137 -12.45 -6.23 16.43
N GLY A 138 -12.37 -7.56 16.55
CA GLY A 138 -13.20 -8.50 15.77
C GLY A 138 -12.78 -8.61 14.30
N ALA A 139 -12.48 -7.47 13.66
CA ALA A 139 -11.88 -7.33 12.34
C ALA A 139 -10.55 -6.57 12.40
N GLN A 140 -9.84 -6.53 11.27
CA GLN A 140 -8.69 -5.65 11.10
C GLN A 140 -9.19 -4.22 10.98
N SER A 141 -8.59 -3.30 11.70
CA SER A 141 -9.15 -1.95 11.82
C SER A 141 -8.09 -0.87 11.84
N LEU A 142 -8.44 0.27 11.25
CA LEU A 142 -7.70 1.52 11.35
C LEU A 142 -8.59 2.54 12.03
N ARG A 143 -8.10 3.17 13.08
CA ARG A 143 -8.74 4.33 13.69
C ARG A 143 -8.03 5.56 13.15
N CYS A 144 -8.80 6.46 12.59
CA CYS A 144 -8.30 7.57 11.80
C CYS A 144 -9.00 8.86 12.22
N GLU A 145 -8.24 9.93 12.40
CA GLU A 145 -8.79 11.27 12.54
C GLU A 145 -8.84 11.94 11.17
N ILE A 146 -10.03 12.43 10.79
CA ILE A 146 -10.28 13.11 9.50
C ILE A 146 -10.32 14.64 9.68
N ARG A 147 -9.34 15.19 10.41
CA ARG A 147 -9.28 16.62 10.70
C ARG A 147 -7.97 17.25 10.23
N THR A 148 -8.10 18.22 9.35
CA THR A 148 -6.99 19.08 8.98
C THR A 148 -7.08 20.41 9.72
N ALA A 149 -6.06 20.73 10.53
CA ALA A 149 -5.99 21.95 11.33
C ALA A 149 -7.28 22.22 12.17
N GLY A 150 -7.87 21.15 12.73
CA GLY A 150 -9.09 21.22 13.56
C GLY A 150 -10.41 21.22 12.77
N THR A 151 -10.38 21.20 11.44
CA THR A 151 -11.58 21.17 10.59
C THR A 151 -11.74 19.81 9.92
N LEU A 152 -12.98 19.30 9.80
CA LEU A 152 -13.27 18.06 9.07
C LEU A 152 -12.91 18.24 7.59
N ALA A 153 -12.10 17.32 7.06
CA ALA A 153 -11.56 17.40 5.71
C ALA A 153 -11.34 16.00 5.13
N ASP A 154 -11.13 15.94 3.82
CA ASP A 154 -10.67 14.72 3.15
C ASP A 154 -9.24 14.38 3.61
N VAL A 155 -9.01 13.11 3.96
CA VAL A 155 -7.72 12.64 4.48
C VAL A 155 -7.40 11.27 3.91
N ASN A 156 -6.11 11.04 3.66
CA ASN A 156 -5.60 9.76 3.18
C ASN A 156 -4.80 9.07 4.29
N PHE A 157 -4.90 7.76 4.37
CA PHE A 157 -4.21 6.96 5.39
C PHE A 157 -3.39 5.89 4.70
N LEU A 158 -2.09 5.91 4.93
CA LEU A 158 -1.21 4.82 4.56
C LEU A 158 -1.06 3.91 5.77
N ALA A 159 -1.37 2.64 5.61
CA ALA A 159 -1.15 1.66 6.67
C ALA A 159 -0.21 0.55 6.18
N ASP A 160 0.73 0.23 7.06
CA ASP A 160 1.74 -0.81 6.90
C ASP A 160 1.44 -1.86 7.97
N TRP A 161 0.90 -3.01 7.55
CA TRP A 161 0.53 -4.10 8.46
C TRP A 161 1.73 -5.03 8.78
N GLY A 162 2.95 -4.61 8.47
CA GLY A 162 4.20 -5.37 8.59
C GLY A 162 4.74 -5.60 9.99
#